data_AF-A0A832TN38-F1
#
_entry.id   AF-A0A832TN38-F1
#
_cell.length_a   1.000
_cell.length_b   1.000
_cell.length_c   1.000
_cell.angle_alpha   90.00
_cell.angle_beta   90.00
_cell.angle_gamma   90.00
#
_symmetry.space_group_name_H-M   'P 1'
#
loop_
_entity.id
_entity.type
_entity.pdbx_description
1 polymer ?
#
loop_
_entity_poly.entity_id
_entity_poly.type
_entity_poly.pdbx_seq_one_letter_code
_entity_poly.pdbx_strand_id
1 'polypeptide(L)'
;ESFARAGLPAAARNPFHPMQINVSPIRNWRALEVFLYIWWRNLPQNPLYEMGMERVGCWMCPAMLESEFAVVRTLHPDLHRVWMEFLGEWFRDRGLDKEALSAGAWRWKQLPPKMRGWDRD
;
A
#
# COMPACT_ATOMS: atom_id res chain seq x y z
N GLU A 1 3.57 0.63 10.81
CA GLU A 1 3.25 -0.80 11.05
C GLU A 1 1.74 -0.94 11.28
N SER A 2 1.13 -2.12 11.05
CA SER A 2 -0.30 -2.29 11.34
C SER A 2 -0.55 -2.32 12.85
N PHE A 3 -1.73 -1.91 13.30
CA PHE A 3 -2.11 -1.98 14.72
C PHE A 3 -1.98 -3.39 15.30
N ALA A 4 -2.28 -4.42 14.52
CA ALA A 4 -2.13 -5.82 14.91
C ALA A 4 -0.68 -6.22 15.26
N ARG A 5 0.32 -5.51 14.71
CA ARG A 5 1.74 -5.78 14.95
C ARG A 5 2.38 -4.82 15.94
N ALA A 6 1.68 -3.76 16.34
CA ALA A 6 2.18 -2.73 17.24
C ALA A 6 2.53 -3.26 18.64
N GLY A 7 1.97 -4.40 19.06
CA GLY A 7 2.26 -5.06 20.34
C GLY A 7 3.25 -6.22 20.27
N LEU A 8 3.76 -6.60 19.09
CA LEU A 8 4.66 -7.75 18.98
C LEU A 8 6.02 -7.47 19.63
N PRO A 9 6.61 -8.43 20.37
CA PRO A 9 7.94 -8.27 20.95
C PRO A 9 9.03 -8.25 19.87
N ALA A 10 10.22 -7.77 20.21
CA ALA A 10 11.35 -7.69 19.30
C ALA A 10 11.83 -9.06 18.81
N ALA A 11 11.66 -10.11 19.61
CA ALA A 11 11.87 -11.50 19.21
C ALA A 11 10.57 -12.28 19.46
N ALA A 12 10.05 -12.93 18.42
CA ALA A 12 8.81 -13.69 18.47
C ALA A 12 8.95 -15.01 17.71
N ARG A 13 8.40 -16.10 18.26
CA ARG A 13 8.32 -17.38 17.56
C ARG A 13 7.27 -17.27 16.45
N ASN A 14 7.58 -17.78 15.27
CA ASN A 14 6.62 -17.77 14.17
C ASN A 14 5.46 -18.75 14.49
N PRO A 15 4.19 -18.29 14.52
CA PRO A 15 3.06 -19.16 14.84
C PRO A 15 2.79 -20.24 13.77
N PHE A 16 3.22 -20.01 12.53
CA PHE A 16 3.05 -20.94 11.42
C PHE A 16 4.26 -21.88 11.23
N HIS A 17 5.43 -21.48 11.75
CA HIS A 17 6.67 -22.24 11.64
C HIS A 17 7.38 -22.31 13.01
N PRO A 18 7.06 -23.30 13.86
CA PRO A 18 7.54 -23.34 15.24
C PRO A 18 9.06 -23.36 15.40
N MET A 19 9.80 -23.84 14.40
CA MET A 19 11.27 -23.87 14.42
C MET A 19 11.91 -22.50 14.08
N GLN A 20 11.12 -21.50 13.70
CA GLN A 20 11.59 -20.19 13.29
C GLN A 20 11.38 -19.15 14.40
N ILE A 21 12.43 -18.38 14.68
CA ILE A 21 12.39 -17.19 15.53
C ILE A 21 12.56 -15.97 14.63
N ASN A 22 11.60 -15.04 14.70
CA ASN A 22 11.67 -13.76 14.02
C ASN A 22 12.25 -12.72 14.98
N VAL A 23 13.26 -11.99 14.53
CA VAL A 23 13.86 -10.88 15.28
C VAL A 23 13.69 -9.60 14.48
N SER A 24 13.24 -8.53 15.15
CA SER A 24 12.94 -7.21 14.59
C SER A 24 13.83 -6.16 15.28
N PRO A 25 15.08 -5.95 14.84
CA PRO A 25 16.06 -5.12 15.57
C PRO A 25 15.69 -3.64 15.68
N ILE A 26 15.03 -3.10 14.65
CA ILE A 26 14.58 -1.70 14.60
C ILE A 26 13.10 -1.55 14.97
N ARG A 27 12.54 -2.49 15.74
CA ARG A 27 11.11 -2.53 16.08
C ARG A 27 10.57 -1.24 16.71
N ASN A 28 11.39 -0.59 17.52
CA ASN A 28 11.03 0.64 18.23
C ASN A 28 11.36 1.91 17.44
N TRP A 29 11.89 1.78 16.22
CA TRP A 29 12.22 2.92 15.38
C TRP A 29 10.99 3.38 14.60
N ARG A 30 10.76 4.68 14.60
CA ARG A 30 9.81 5.36 13.71
C ARG A 30 10.41 5.50 12.33
N ALA A 31 9.56 5.63 11.32
CA ALA A 31 10.01 5.88 9.94
C ALA A 31 11.00 7.05 9.85
N LEU A 32 10.73 8.14 10.58
CA LEU A 32 11.63 9.30 10.67
C LEU A 32 13.04 8.92 11.17
N GLU A 33 13.14 8.11 12.23
CA GLU A 33 14.44 7.69 12.80
C GLU A 33 15.22 6.83 11.80
N VAL A 34 14.52 5.97 11.05
CA VAL A 34 15.13 5.17 9.97
C VAL A 34 15.71 6.07 8.88
N PHE A 35 14.94 7.04 8.39
CA PHE A 35 15.41 7.95 7.34
C PHE A 35 16.55 8.86 7.81
N LEU A 36 16.47 9.42 9.03
CA LEU A 36 17.56 10.20 9.61
C LEU A 36 18.86 9.39 9.67
N TYR A 37 18.79 8.12 10.03
CA TYR A 37 19.96 7.25 10.05
C TYR A 37 20.50 6.95 8.65
N ILE A 38 19.63 6.69 7.68
CA ILE A 38 20.03 6.51 6.26
C ILE A 38 20.80 7.73 5.77
N TRP A 39 20.28 8.93 6.00
CA TRP A 39 20.93 10.18 5.58
C TRP A 39 22.23 10.44 6.35
N TRP A 40 22.24 10.28 7.67
CA TRP A 40 23.45 10.45 8.49
C TRP A 40 24.59 9.53 8.05
N ARG A 41 24.25 8.28 7.71
CA ARG A 41 25.22 7.26 7.30
C ARG A 41 25.50 7.25 5.80
N ASN A 42 24.87 8.15 5.04
CA ASN A 42 24.96 8.23 3.58
C ASN A 42 24.72 6.87 2.91
N LEU A 43 23.67 6.16 3.33
CA LEU A 43 23.33 4.84 2.79
C LEU A 43 22.56 5.00 1.48
N PRO A 44 22.77 4.10 0.50
CA PRO A 44 21.95 4.08 -0.70
C PRO A 44 20.49 3.80 -0.33
N GLN A 45 19.58 4.59 -0.88
CA GLN A 45 18.15 4.41 -0.72
C GLN A 45 17.45 4.17 -2.06
N ASN A 46 16.27 3.58 -2.02
CA ASN A 46 15.45 3.43 -3.22
C ASN A 46 14.99 4.83 -3.71
N PRO A 47 15.25 5.22 -4.96
CA PRO A 47 14.86 6.53 -5.49
C PRO A 47 13.36 6.84 -5.38
N LEU A 48 12.51 5.82 -5.35
CA LEU A 48 11.06 6.00 -5.22
C LEU A 48 10.66 6.74 -3.93
N TYR A 49 11.46 6.66 -2.86
CA TYR A 49 11.20 7.43 -1.63
C TYR A 49 11.34 8.94 -1.86
N GLU A 50 12.29 9.36 -2.69
CA GLU A 50 12.47 10.78 -3.07
C GLU A 50 11.39 11.23 -4.06
N MET A 51 10.77 10.29 -4.77
CA MET A 51 9.67 10.55 -5.72
C MET A 51 8.28 10.53 -5.07
N GLY A 52 8.22 10.47 -3.72
CA GLY A 52 6.97 10.60 -2.96
C GLY A 52 6.30 9.28 -2.56
N MET A 53 6.92 8.13 -2.77
CA MET A 53 6.42 6.84 -2.26
C MET A 53 6.79 6.67 -0.79
N GLU A 54 5.83 6.39 0.09
CA GLU A 54 6.11 6.14 1.52
C GLU A 54 6.52 4.69 1.78
N ARG A 55 5.97 3.76 0.99
CA ARG A 55 6.20 2.32 1.14
C ARG A 55 6.27 1.66 -0.22
N VAL A 56 7.48 1.28 -0.61
CA VAL A 56 7.71 0.54 -1.85
C VAL A 56 7.25 -0.91 -1.69
N GLY A 57 6.35 -1.34 -2.57
CA GLY A 57 5.83 -2.70 -2.63
C GLY A 57 5.46 -3.06 -4.06
N CYS A 58 4.33 -3.74 -4.25
CA CYS A 58 3.77 -3.96 -5.58
C CYS A 58 3.41 -2.62 -6.23
N TRP A 59 3.63 -2.49 -7.55
CA TRP A 59 3.29 -1.28 -8.31
C TRP A 59 1.80 -0.94 -8.23
N MET A 60 0.93 -1.95 -8.23
CA MET A 60 -0.48 -1.85 -7.82
C MET A 60 -0.69 -2.57 -6.51
N CYS A 61 -1.20 -1.84 -5.52
CA CYS A 61 -1.59 -2.41 -4.23
C CYS A 61 -2.89 -1.76 -3.76
N PRO A 62 -3.96 -2.53 -3.47
CA PRO A 62 -5.17 -1.98 -2.86
C PRO A 62 -4.93 -1.25 -1.53
N ALA A 63 -3.82 -1.53 -0.86
CA ALA A 63 -3.44 -0.93 0.42
C ALA A 63 -2.48 0.27 0.30
N MET A 64 -2.09 0.69 -0.92
CA MET A 64 -1.32 1.90 -1.12
C MET A 64 -2.19 3.14 -0.95
N LEU A 65 -1.56 4.29 -0.70
CA LEU A 65 -2.29 5.55 -0.64
C LEU A 65 -2.79 5.96 -2.02
N GLU A 66 -3.92 6.67 -2.09
CA GLU A 66 -4.39 7.27 -3.34
C GLU A 66 -3.36 8.26 -3.93
N SER A 67 -2.64 8.96 -3.06
CA SER A 67 -1.53 9.83 -3.48
C SER A 67 -0.41 9.05 -4.15
N GLU A 68 -0.05 7.86 -3.63
CA GLU A 68 0.94 6.99 -4.26
C GLU A 68 0.42 6.45 -5.60
N PHE A 69 -0.88 6.15 -5.71
CA PHE A 69 -1.46 5.73 -6.99
C PHE A 69 -1.41 6.85 -8.03
N ALA A 70 -1.63 8.10 -7.63
CA ALA A 70 -1.43 9.27 -8.50
C ALA A 70 0.05 9.47 -8.90
N VAL A 71 1.00 9.15 -8.02
CA VAL A 71 2.43 9.12 -8.35
C VAL A 71 2.71 8.06 -9.41
N VAL A 72 2.15 6.85 -9.31
CA VAL A 72 2.28 5.79 -10.34
C VAL A 72 1.78 6.27 -11.71
N ARG A 73 0.65 6.98 -11.76
CA ARG A 73 0.15 7.58 -13.01
C ARG A 73 1.16 8.52 -13.68
N THR A 74 1.96 9.22 -12.88
CA THR A 74 2.92 10.22 -13.34
C THR A 74 4.25 9.58 -13.72
N LEU A 75 4.78 8.69 -12.87
CA LEU A 75 6.08 8.04 -13.09
C LEU A 75 6.02 6.88 -14.10
N HIS A 76 4.88 6.16 -14.13
CA HIS A 76 4.69 4.95 -14.94
C HIS A 76 3.30 4.94 -15.60
N PRO A 77 3.04 5.87 -16.54
CA PRO A 77 1.71 6.02 -17.16
C PRO A 77 1.22 4.76 -17.87
N ASP A 78 2.13 3.98 -18.48
CA ASP A 78 1.78 2.72 -19.14
C ASP A 78 1.26 1.66 -18.17
N LEU A 79 1.92 1.51 -17.02
CA LEU A 79 1.47 0.59 -15.98
C LEU A 79 0.11 1.02 -15.44
N HIS A 80 -0.03 2.31 -15.10
CA HIS A 80 -1.30 2.85 -14.64
C HIS A 80 -2.43 2.62 -15.65
N ARG A 81 -2.16 2.83 -16.95
CA ARG A 81 -3.12 2.59 -18.03
C ARG A 81 -3.57 1.14 -18.08
N VAL A 82 -2.64 0.19 -18.07
CA VAL A 82 -2.95 -1.27 -18.06
C VAL A 82 -3.87 -1.62 -16.89
N TRP A 83 -3.61 -1.06 -15.71
CA TRP A 83 -4.47 -1.32 -14.54
C TRP A 83 -5.88 -0.73 -14.70
N MET A 84 -5.97 0.51 -15.18
CA MET A 84 -7.26 1.17 -15.35
C MET A 84 -8.11 0.56 -16.46
N GLU A 85 -7.49 0.06 -17.52
CA GLU A 85 -8.18 -0.70 -18.57
C GLU A 85 -8.76 -2.00 -18.00
N PHE A 86 -7.93 -2.79 -17.29
CA PHE A 86 -8.37 -4.00 -16.62
C PHE A 86 -9.54 -3.74 -15.65
N LEU A 87 -9.42 -2.72 -14.80
CA LEU A 87 -10.50 -2.37 -13.87
C LEU A 87 -11.75 -1.90 -14.61
N GLY A 88 -11.61 -1.13 -15.70
CA GLY A 88 -12.74 -0.67 -16.50
C GLY A 88 -13.54 -1.83 -17.09
N GLU A 89 -12.87 -2.85 -17.61
CA GLU A 89 -13.52 -4.09 -18.09
C GLU A 89 -14.18 -4.85 -16.93
N TRP A 90 -13.44 -5.05 -15.83
CA TRP A 90 -13.94 -5.76 -14.67
C TRP A 90 -15.20 -5.14 -14.05
N PHE A 91 -15.28 -3.80 -14.02
CA PHE A 91 -16.46 -3.05 -13.56
C PHE A 91 -17.64 -3.23 -14.53
N ARG A 92 -17.38 -3.10 -15.84
CA ARG A 92 -18.42 -3.26 -16.87
C ARG A 92 -19.06 -4.63 -16.83
N ASP A 93 -18.25 -5.69 -16.71
CA ASP A 93 -18.72 -7.08 -16.64
C ASP A 93 -19.58 -7.36 -15.41
N ARG A 94 -19.49 -6.51 -14.39
CA ARG A 94 -20.25 -6.61 -13.13
C ARG A 94 -21.38 -5.61 -13.01
N GLY A 95 -21.61 -4.78 -14.03
CA GLY A 95 -22.59 -3.69 -13.99
C GLY A 95 -22.27 -2.63 -12.93
N LEU A 96 -21.00 -2.49 -12.54
CA LEU A 96 -20.59 -1.53 -11.50
C LEU A 96 -20.36 -0.14 -12.09
N ASP A 97 -20.66 0.87 -11.27
CA ASP A 97 -20.59 2.27 -11.63
C ASP A 97 -19.14 2.75 -11.92
N LYS A 98 -18.97 3.54 -12.99
CA LYS A 98 -17.66 4.07 -13.42
C LYS A 98 -17.14 5.12 -12.44
N GLU A 99 -18.04 5.83 -11.80
CA GLU A 99 -17.73 6.79 -10.77
C GLU A 99 -17.05 6.03 -9.63
N ALA A 100 -17.59 4.87 -9.21
CA ALA A 100 -17.02 4.06 -8.13
C ALA A 100 -15.59 3.57 -8.44
N LEU A 101 -15.29 3.26 -9.71
CA LEU A 101 -13.92 3.01 -10.16
C LEU A 101 -13.01 4.23 -9.90
N SER A 102 -13.47 5.42 -10.29
CA SER A 102 -12.71 6.67 -10.14
C SER A 102 -12.51 7.07 -8.67
N ALA A 103 -13.43 6.69 -7.78
CA ALA A 103 -13.29 6.86 -6.32
C ALA A 103 -12.39 5.80 -5.66
N GLY A 104 -11.88 4.83 -6.43
CA GLY A 104 -11.04 3.76 -5.94
C GLY A 104 -11.77 2.73 -5.07
N ALA A 105 -13.07 2.52 -5.33
CA ALA A 105 -13.90 1.52 -4.64
C ALA A 105 -13.34 0.09 -4.78
N TRP A 106 -12.67 -0.20 -5.90
CA TRP A 106 -12.03 -1.48 -6.22
C TRP A 106 -11.00 -1.97 -5.17
N ARG A 107 -10.54 -1.07 -4.29
CA ARG A 107 -9.59 -1.40 -3.22
C ARG A 107 -10.24 -2.08 -2.01
N TRP A 108 -11.56 -2.07 -1.93
CA TRP A 108 -12.29 -2.45 -0.74
C TRP A 108 -13.16 -3.68 -1.00
N LYS A 109 -13.08 -4.67 -0.10
CA LYS A 109 -14.07 -5.76 -0.07
C LYS A 109 -15.42 -5.30 0.49
N GLN A 110 -15.38 -4.36 1.44
CA GLN A 110 -16.54 -3.67 1.99
C GLN A 110 -16.21 -2.19 2.06
N LEU A 111 -17.07 -1.34 1.51
CA LEU A 111 -16.81 0.10 1.47
C LEU A 111 -16.75 0.71 2.88
N PRO A 112 -15.78 1.59 3.16
CA PRO A 112 -15.70 2.27 4.44
C PRO A 112 -16.94 3.16 4.62
N PRO A 113 -17.37 3.46 5.86
CA PRO A 113 -18.58 4.23 6.14
C PRO A 113 -18.72 5.53 5.34
N LYS A 114 -17.61 6.24 5.13
CA LYS A 114 -17.53 7.49 4.36
C LYS A 114 -17.76 7.35 2.84
N MET A 115 -17.80 6.13 2.32
CA MET A 115 -18.03 5.80 0.90
C MET A 115 -19.33 5.01 0.70
N ARG A 116 -20.12 4.77 1.76
CA ARG A 116 -21.43 4.12 1.65
C ARG A 116 -22.41 5.09 0.95
N GLY A 117 -23.17 4.60 -0.01
CA GLY A 117 -24.00 5.39 -0.95
C GLY A 117 -23.64 5.19 -2.42
N TRP A 118 -22.50 4.56 -2.71
CA TRP A 118 -22.04 4.16 -4.06
C TRP A 118 -22.38 2.70 -4.38
N ASP A 119 -22.98 2.01 -3.40
CA ASP A 119 -23.44 0.63 -3.39
C ASP A 119 -24.90 0.50 -3.87
N ARG A 120 -25.38 1.46 -4.69
CA ARG A 120 -26.70 1.46 -5.32
C ARG A 120 -26.46 1.61 -6.82
N ASP A 121 -26.77 0.65 -7.70
CA ASP A 121 -27.80 -0.40 -7.69
C ASP A 121 -27.27 -1.84 -7.78
#